data_AF-A0A356KGS8-F1
#
_entry.id   AF-A0A356KGS8-F1
#
_cell.length_a   1.000
_cell.length_b   1.000
_cell.length_c   1.000
_cell.angle_alpha   90.00
_cell.angle_beta   90.00
_cell.angle_gamma   90.00
#
_symmetry.space_group_name_H-M   'P 1'
#
loop_
_entity.id
_entity.type
_entity.pdbx_description
1 polymer ?
#
loop_
_entity_poly.entity_id
_entity_poly.type
_entity_poly.pdbx_seq_one_letter_code
_entity_poly.pdbx_strand_id
1 'polypeptide(L)' 'SMGIVFKAIDSIIGLRVSEETELRGLDVGEHGMESYAGFQIFVTE' A
#
# COMPACT_ATOMS: atom_id res chain seq x y z
N SER A 1 -16.18 17.32 -9.21
CA SER A 1 -14.77 17.46 -8.78
C SER A 1 -14.26 16.10 -8.35
N MET A 2 -12.98 15.80 -8.57
CA MET A 2 -12.45 14.45 -8.32
C MET A 2 -12.47 14.04 -6.84
N GLY A 3 -12.36 15.01 -5.92
CA GLY A 3 -12.41 14.73 -4.47
C GLY A 3 -13.73 14.12 -3.98
N ILE A 4 -14.86 14.38 -4.66
CA ILE A 4 -16.14 13.75 -4.32
C ILE A 4 -16.12 12.26 -4.68
N VAL A 5 -15.54 11.92 -5.82
CA VAL A 5 -15.43 10.53 -6.30
C VAL A 5 -14.55 9.73 -5.36
N PHE A 6 -13.38 10.24 -4.99
CA PHE A 6 -12.47 9.56 -4.07
C PHE A 6 -13.09 9.36 -2.69
N LYS A 7 -13.80 10.36 -2.16
CA LYS A 7 -14.47 10.24 -0.86
C LYS A 7 -15.60 9.21 -0.88
N ALA A 8 -16.33 9.10 -1.99
CA ALA A 8 -17.37 8.09 -2.14
C ALA A 8 -16.77 6.67 -2.15
N ILE A 9 -15.69 6.44 -2.90
CA ILE A 9 -15.00 5.14 -2.96
C ILE A 9 -14.46 4.76 -1.57
N ASP A 10 -13.77 5.70 -0.93
CA ASP A 10 -13.20 5.49 0.40
C ASP A 10 -14.25 5.11 1.45
N SER A 11 -15.46 5.71 1.38
CA SER A 11 -16.54 5.41 2.31
C SER A 11 -17.23 4.05 2.13
N ILE A 12 -17.18 3.46 0.93
CA ILE A 12 -17.92 2.22 0.62
C ILE A 12 -17.01 1.01 0.74
N ILE A 13 -15.82 1.08 0.13
CA ILE A 13 -14.91 -0.06 0.01
C ILE A 13 -13.52 0.22 0.58
N GLY A 14 -13.23 1.47 0.97
CA GLY A 14 -11.89 1.91 1.31
C GLY A 14 -11.05 2.20 0.06
N LEU A 15 -10.29 3.29 0.10
CA LEU A 15 -9.42 3.69 -1.02
C LEU A 15 -7.94 3.41 -0.75
N ARG A 16 -7.53 3.33 0.52
CA ARG A 16 -6.15 3.12 0.96
C ARG A 16 -6.08 2.00 2.00
N VAL A 17 -4.97 1.25 1.99
CA VAL A 17 -4.66 0.23 2.99
C VAL A 17 -4.28 0.85 4.34
N SER A 18 -4.17 0.04 5.38
CA SER A 18 -3.67 0.50 6.68
C SER A 18 -2.20 0.93 6.60
N GLU A 19 -1.78 1.80 7.52
CA GLU A 19 -0.38 2.28 7.60
C GLU A 19 0.61 1.14 7.77
N GLU A 20 0.27 0.11 8.56
CA GLU A 20 1.12 -1.07 8.73
C GLU A 20 1.34 -1.82 7.39
N THR A 21 0.28 -2.06 6.62
CA THR A 21 0.37 -2.75 5.33
C THR A 21 1.08 -1.88 4.30
N GLU A 22 0.86 -0.58 4.33
CA GLU A 22 1.54 0.38 3.46
C GLU A 22 3.06 0.37 3.68
N LEU A 23 3.50 0.38 4.94
CA LEU A 23 4.92 0.33 5.31
C LEU A 23 5.58 -1.01 4.94
N ARG A 24 4.83 -2.12 5.03
CA ARG A 24 5.34 -3.46 4.71
C ARG A 24 5.39 -3.76 3.21
N GLY A 25 4.61 -3.03 2.41
CA GLY A 25 4.46 -3.26 0.98
C GLY A 25 3.41 -4.34 0.66
N LEU A 26 2.59 -4.08 -0.36
CA LEU A 26 1.49 -4.97 -0.75
C LEU A 26 2.00 -6.30 -1.32
N ASP A 27 3.11 -6.27 -2.07
CA ASP A 27 3.65 -7.47 -2.72
C ASP A 27 4.02 -8.55 -1.69
N VAL A 28 4.59 -8.14 -0.55
CA VAL A 28 4.96 -9.04 0.53
C VAL A 28 3.72 -9.68 1.18
N GLY A 29 2.64 -8.90 1.35
CA GLY A 29 1.39 -9.37 1.95
C GLY A 29 0.52 -10.22 1.02
N GLU A 30 0.49 -9.94 -0.28
CA GLU A 30 -0.43 -10.55 -1.24
C GLU A 30 0.23 -11.61 -2.12
N HIS A 31 1.49 -11.40 -2.49
CA HIS A 31 2.23 -12.26 -3.41
C HIS A 31 3.35 -13.06 -2.73
N GLY A 32 3.60 -12.82 -1.44
CA GLY A 32 4.61 -13.54 -0.65
C GLY A 32 6.04 -13.32 -1.16
N MET A 33 6.23 -12.29 -1.98
CA MET A 33 7.51 -11.98 -2.61
C MET A 33 7.67 -10.47 -2.77
N GLU A 34 8.91 -10.01 -2.75
CA GLU A 34 9.21 -8.63 -3.14
C GLU A 34 9.08 -8.50 -4.67
N SER A 35 8.55 -7.38 -5.15
CA SER A 35 8.39 -7.09 -6.58
C SER A 35 9.70 -7.21 -7.38
N TYR A 36 10.85 -6.95 -6.75
CA TYR A 36 12.16 -7.01 -7.39
C TYR A 36 13.13 -7.85 -6.56
N ALA A 37 13.67 -8.91 -7.16
CA ALA A 37 14.68 -9.74 -6.53
C ALA A 37 15.94 -8.91 -6.18
N GLY A 38 16.28 -8.82 -4.89
CA GLY A 38 17.48 -8.13 -4.40
C GLY A 38 17.27 -6.66 -4.01
N PHE A 39 16.03 -6.19 -3.86
CA PHE A 39 15.75 -4.85 -3.34
C PHE A 39 15.96 -4.81 -1.81
N GLN A 40 17.17 -4.51 -1.36
CA GLN A 40 17.43 -4.30 0.08
C GLN A 40 16.92 -2.93 0.54
N ILE A 41 15.94 -2.92 1.44
CA ILE A 41 15.58 -1.72 2.20
C ILE A 41 16.69 -1.47 3.22
N PHE A 42 17.55 -0.50 2.96
CA PHE A 42 18.53 -0.02 3.95
C PHE A 42 17.84 0.95 4.90
N VAL A 43 17.68 0.57 6.16
CA VAL A 43 17.38 1.55 7.22
C VAL A 43 18.67 2.31 7.46
N THR A 44 18.68 3.60 7.10
CA THR A 44 19.76 4.50 7.51
C THR A 44 19.28 5.18 8.80
N GLU A 45 19.95 4.94 9.92
CA GLU A 45 19.75 5.71 11.16
C GLU A 45 20.09 7.19 10.97
#